data_AF-A0A1G9JIH9-F1
#
_entry.id   AF-A0A1G9JIH9-F1
#
_cell.length_a   1.000
_cell.length_b   1.000
_cell.length_c   1.000
_cell.angle_alpha   90.00
_cell.angle_beta   90.00
_cell.angle_gamma   90.00
#
_symmetry.space_group_name_H-M   'P 1'
#
loop_
_entity.id
_entity.type
_entity.pdbx_description
1 polymer ?
#
loop_
_entity_poly.entity_id
_entity_poly.type
_entity_poly.pdbx_seq_one_letter_code
_entity_poly.pdbx_strand_id
1 'polypeptide(L)'
;MESTSAYFISIVTALIFLLLAAIIANAIKFEGGSHPKDPQSRKTWFWILAILNPAIGFLLGYFVFKPEANVMVVNNYVNALSIGTVIGFVLYLLLGFILSKVFANGKIGHWF
;
A
#
# COMPACT_ATOMS: atom_id res chain seq x y z
N MET A 1 5.58 1.05 -23.79
CA MET A 1 4.28 0.62 -23.22
C MET A 1 4.48 -0.24 -21.98
N GLU A 2 5.38 -1.23 -22.01
CA GLU A 2 5.67 -2.08 -20.84
C GLU A 2 6.14 -1.33 -19.57
N SER A 3 6.95 -0.28 -19.68
CA SER A 3 7.32 0.50 -18.49
C SER A 3 6.10 1.20 -17.84
N THR A 4 5.08 1.56 -18.63
CA THR A 4 3.85 2.16 -18.11
C THR A 4 3.02 1.14 -17.32
N SER A 5 2.96 -0.12 -17.77
CA SER A 5 2.24 -1.17 -17.04
C SER A 5 2.90 -1.47 -15.69
N ALA A 6 4.24 -1.41 -15.59
CA ALA A 6 4.95 -1.54 -14.31
C ALA A 6 4.57 -0.47 -13.27
N TYR A 7 4.46 0.80 -13.68
CA TYR A 7 3.97 1.88 -12.81
C TYR A 7 2.51 1.68 -12.42
N PHE A 8 1.68 1.26 -13.37
CA PHE A 8 0.27 1.02 -13.14
C PHE A 8 0.05 -0.08 -12.09
N ILE A 9 0.77 -1.20 -12.19
CA ILE A 9 0.74 -2.28 -11.19
C ILE A 9 1.09 -1.74 -9.80
N SER A 10 2.19 -0.98 -9.70
CA SER A 10 2.65 -0.46 -8.41
C SER A 10 1.64 0.50 -7.76
N ILE A 11 1.01 1.37 -8.56
CA ILE A 11 -0.01 2.31 -8.08
C ILE A 11 -1.27 1.56 -7.66
N VAL A 12 -1.78 0.64 -8.50
CA VAL A 12 -3.00 -0.11 -8.20
C VAL A 12 -2.82 -0.98 -6.96
N THR A 13 -1.67 -1.67 -6.83
CA THR A 13 -1.38 -2.43 -5.62
C THR A 13 -1.36 -1.53 -4.38
N ALA A 14 -0.73 -0.36 -4.43
CA ALA A 14 -0.73 0.58 -3.31
C ALA A 14 -2.15 1.01 -2.90
N LEU A 15 -3.02 1.30 -3.87
CA LEU A 15 -4.42 1.66 -3.61
C LEU A 15 -5.22 0.51 -3.01
N ILE A 16 -5.01 -0.73 -3.48
CA ILE A 16 -5.64 -1.93 -2.91
C ILE A 16 -5.20 -2.12 -1.46
N PHE A 17 -3.91 -2.01 -1.16
CA PHE A 17 -3.40 -2.14 0.21
C PHE A 17 -3.93 -1.05 1.12
N LEU A 18 -4.06 0.18 0.63
CA LEU A 18 -4.64 1.29 1.39
C LEU A 18 -6.12 1.04 1.71
N LEU A 19 -6.87 0.52 0.73
CA LEU A 19 -8.26 0.13 0.93
C LEU A 19 -8.37 -1.00 1.96
N LEU A 20 -7.51 -2.01 1.89
CA LEU A 20 -7.45 -3.10 2.88
C LEU A 20 -7.16 -2.58 4.29
N ALA A 21 -6.22 -1.65 4.43
CA ALA A 21 -5.95 -1.00 5.70
C ALA A 21 -7.21 -0.32 6.25
N ALA A 22 -8.04 0.28 5.37
CA ALA A 22 -9.19 1.06 5.78
C ALA A 22 -10.32 0.14 6.22
N ILE A 23 -10.50 -0.98 5.51
CA ILE A 23 -11.41 -2.05 5.89
C ILE A 23 -11.01 -2.62 7.25
N ILE A 24 -9.73 -2.96 7.45
CA ILE A 24 -9.24 -3.51 8.72
C ILE A 24 -9.41 -2.50 9.86
N ALA A 25 -9.06 -1.23 9.65
CA ALA A 25 -9.23 -0.19 10.66
C ALA A 25 -10.70 -0.05 11.11
N ASN A 26 -11.65 -0.19 10.18
CA ASN A 26 -13.08 -0.14 10.46
C ASN A 26 -13.62 -1.43 11.10
N ALA A 27 -13.07 -2.59 10.74
CA ALA A 27 -13.42 -3.89 11.31
C ALA A 27 -12.96 -4.05 12.77
N ILE A 28 -11.87 -3.39 13.18
CA ILE A 28 -11.40 -3.38 14.56
C ILE A 28 -12.46 -2.73 15.46
N LYS A 29 -12.98 -3.51 16.41
CA LYS A 29 -13.99 -3.06 17.37
C LYS A 29 -13.45 -1.95 18.25
N PHE A 30 -14.33 -1.05 18.68
CA PHE A 30 -13.98 -0.01 19.63
C PHE A 30 -13.86 -0.63 21.03
N GLU A 31 -12.80 -0.30 21.75
CA GLU A 31 -12.64 -0.67 23.15
C GLU A 31 -12.84 0.60 24.00
N GLY A 32 -13.80 0.57 24.92
CA GLY A 32 -13.99 1.63 25.90
C GLY A 32 -13.14 1.40 27.15
N GLY A 33 -12.96 2.45 27.97
CA GLY A 33 -12.25 2.37 29.26
C GLY A 33 -10.97 3.20 29.30
N SER A 34 -10.17 3.02 30.36
CA SER A 34 -8.96 3.83 30.60
C SER A 34 -7.73 3.41 29.79
N HIS A 35 -7.74 2.20 29.20
CA HIS A 35 -6.61 1.64 28.46
C HIS A 35 -7.05 0.90 27.17
N PRO A 36 -7.64 1.62 26.19
CA PRO A 36 -8.10 1.00 24.95
C PRO A 36 -6.91 0.55 24.08
N LYS A 37 -6.94 -0.67 23.54
CA LYS A 37 -5.89 -1.20 22.66
C LYS A 37 -6.21 -1.03 21.18
N ASP A 38 -7.46 -0.70 20.85
CA ASP A 38 -7.91 -0.58 19.47
C ASP A 38 -7.15 0.46 18.63
N PRO A 39 -6.74 1.64 19.13
CA PRO A 39 -5.97 2.59 18.32
C PRO A 39 -4.59 2.02 17.93
N GLN A 40 -3.92 1.38 18.89
CA GLN A 40 -2.62 0.77 18.65
C GLN A 40 -2.71 -0.41 17.66
N SER A 41 -3.79 -1.19 17.72
CA SER A 41 -4.05 -2.26 16.77
C SER A 41 -4.22 -1.72 15.34
N ARG A 42 -5.01 -0.65 15.15
CA ARG A 42 -5.20 0.00 13.84
C ARG A 42 -3.87 0.49 13.26
N LYS A 43 -3.05 1.14 14.09
CA LYS A 43 -1.71 1.60 13.71
C LYS A 43 -0.81 0.44 13.30
N THR A 44 -0.79 -0.63 14.09
CA THR A 44 0.02 -1.81 13.79
C THR A 44 -0.35 -2.40 12.43
N TRP A 45 -1.64 -2.56 12.13
CA TRP A 45 -2.09 -3.09 10.85
C TRP A 45 -1.76 -2.17 9.67
N PHE A 46 -1.88 -0.84 9.82
CA PHE A 46 -1.51 0.11 8.78
C PHE A 46 -0.03 -0.04 8.38
N TRP A 47 0.87 -0.15 9.37
CA TRP A 47 2.31 -0.29 9.11
C TRP A 47 2.70 -1.67 8.59
N ILE A 48 2.04 -2.74 9.03
CA ILE A 48 2.20 -4.08 8.43
C ILE A 48 1.87 -4.02 6.93
N LEU A 49 0.73 -3.41 6.58
CA LEU A 49 0.31 -3.28 5.19
C LEU A 49 1.21 -2.31 4.40
N ALA A 50 1.76 -1.28 5.04
CA ALA A 50 2.73 -0.38 4.43
C ALA A 50 3.99 -1.13 3.96
N ILE A 51 4.47 -2.10 4.75
CA ILE A 51 5.64 -2.93 4.40
C ILE A 51 5.28 -4.03 3.40
N LEU A 52 4.10 -4.64 3.53
CA LEU A 52 3.65 -5.70 2.63
C LEU A 52 3.36 -5.19 1.22
N ASN A 53 2.86 -3.96 1.08
CA ASN A 53 2.57 -3.32 -0.20
C ASN A 53 3.75 -3.39 -1.20
N PRO A 54 4.94 -2.82 -0.91
CA PRO A 54 6.06 -2.85 -1.86
C PRO A 54 6.56 -4.27 -2.12
N ALA A 55 6.55 -5.15 -1.11
CA ALA A 55 6.96 -6.54 -1.28
C ALA A 55 6.04 -7.27 -2.27
N ILE A 56 4.72 -7.21 -2.05
CA ILE A 56 3.74 -7.90 -2.88
C ILE A 56 3.63 -7.24 -4.26
N GLY A 57 3.64 -5.91 -4.34
CA GLY A 57 3.62 -5.18 -5.61
C GLY A 57 4.80 -5.53 -6.50
N PHE A 58 6.01 -5.59 -5.95
CA PHE A 58 7.20 -6.00 -6.70
C PHE A 58 7.13 -7.46 -7.13
N LEU A 59 6.75 -8.37 -6.22
CA LEU A 59 6.65 -9.80 -6.54
C LEU A 59 5.62 -10.08 -7.64
N LEU A 60 4.45 -9.44 -7.59
CA LEU A 60 3.45 -9.53 -8.64
C LEU A 60 3.97 -8.99 -9.97
N GLY A 61 4.58 -7.80 -9.97
CA GLY A 61 5.17 -7.23 -11.17
C GLY A 61 6.26 -8.12 -11.78
N TYR A 62 7.13 -8.69 -10.95
CA TYR A 62 8.28 -9.46 -11.42
C TYR A 62 7.95 -10.88 -11.87
N PHE A 63 7.06 -11.57 -11.16
CA PHE A 63 6.76 -12.99 -11.41
C PHE A 63 5.47 -13.23 -12.20
N VAL A 64 4.50 -12.33 -12.13
CA VAL A 64 3.18 -12.52 -12.77
C VAL A 64 3.01 -11.65 -14.00
N PHE A 65 3.42 -10.38 -13.93
CA PHE A 65 3.14 -9.39 -14.97
C PHE A 65 4.34 -8.99 -15.81
N LYS A 66 5.50 -9.64 -15.60
CA LYS A 66 6.69 -9.36 -16.37
C LYS A 66 6.46 -9.78 -17.83
N PRO A 67 6.71 -8.90 -18.81
CA PRO A 67 6.45 -9.21 -20.21
C PRO A 67 7.41 -10.29 -20.73
N GLU A 68 6.90 -11.15 -21.61
CA GLU A 68 7.71 -12.04 -22.43
C GLU A 68 8.24 -11.25 -23.63
N ALA A 69 9.43 -10.67 -23.47
CA ALA A 69 10.04 -9.81 -24.47
C ALA A 69 11.58 -9.94 -24.48
N ASN A 70 12.23 -9.23 -25.39
CA ASN A 70 13.69 -9.17 -25.41
C ASN A 70 14.27 -8.55 -24.12
N VAL A 71 15.55 -8.82 -23.86
CA VAL A 71 16.24 -8.43 -22.63
C VAL A 71 16.17 -6.92 -22.37
N MET A 72 16.23 -6.08 -23.41
CA MET A 72 16.14 -4.62 -23.27
C MET A 72 14.78 -4.19 -22.72
N VAL A 73 13.69 -4.76 -23.25
CA VAL A 73 12.33 -4.47 -22.79
C VAL A 73 12.13 -4.94 -21.34
N VAL A 74 12.60 -6.14 -21.01
CA VAL A 74 12.52 -6.69 -19.65
C VAL A 74 13.30 -5.84 -18.65
N ASN A 75 14.53 -5.41 -18.99
CA ASN A 75 15.33 -4.54 -18.12
C ASN A 75 14.65 -3.18 -17.90
N ASN A 76 14.09 -2.58 -18.94
CA ASN A 76 13.35 -1.32 -18.81
C ASN A 76 12.07 -1.48 -17.98
N TYR A 77 11.39 -2.63 -18.09
CA TYR A 77 10.24 -2.96 -17.25
C TYR A 77 10.64 -3.11 -15.77
N VAL A 78 11.68 -3.90 -15.47
CA VAL A 78 12.12 -4.15 -14.08
C VAL A 78 12.65 -2.87 -13.43
N ASN A 79 13.34 -2.02 -14.18
CA ASN A 79 13.75 -0.69 -13.70
C ASN A 79 12.53 0.18 -13.37
N ALA A 80 11.55 0.23 -14.26
CA ALA A 80 10.30 0.96 -14.02
C ALA A 80 9.50 0.38 -12.84
N LEU A 81 9.47 -0.94 -12.69
CA LEU A 81 8.83 -1.63 -11.55
C LEU A 81 9.50 -1.27 -10.24
N SER A 82 10.84 -1.22 -10.21
CA SER A 82 11.61 -0.86 -9.02
C SER A 82 11.31 0.57 -8.58
N ILE A 83 11.34 1.53 -9.53
CA ILE A 83 10.98 2.93 -9.28
C ILE A 83 9.50 3.03 -8.87
N GLY A 84 8.62 2.34 -9.58
CA GLY A 84 7.18 2.29 -9.32
C GLY A 84 6.86 1.77 -7.93
N THR A 85 7.59 0.77 -7.44
CA THR A 85 7.44 0.20 -6.09
C THR A 85 7.72 1.26 -5.02
N VAL A 86 8.79 2.05 -5.19
CA VAL A 86 9.10 3.17 -4.28
C VAL A 86 8.02 4.24 -4.34
N ILE A 87 7.57 4.61 -5.55
CA ILE A 87 6.48 5.58 -5.74
C ILE A 87 5.19 5.08 -5.07
N GLY A 88 4.82 3.81 -5.27
CA GLY A 88 3.63 3.20 -4.68
C GLY A 88 3.68 3.16 -3.15
N PHE A 89 4.86 2.90 -2.57
CA PHE A 89 5.04 2.97 -1.12
C PHE A 89 4.85 4.40 -0.58
N VAL A 90 5.48 5.38 -1.22
CA VAL A 90 5.32 6.81 -0.84
C VAL A 90 3.87 7.24 -1.00
N LEU A 91 3.20 6.85 -2.09
CA LEU A 91 1.79 7.14 -2.34
C LEU A 91 0.89 6.56 -1.24
N TYR A 92 1.12 5.30 -0.84
CA TYR A 92 0.40 4.68 0.28
C TYR A 92 0.53 5.49 1.57
N LEU A 93 1.75 5.92 1.91
CA LEU A 93 1.99 6.71 3.13
C LEU A 93 1.34 8.09 3.07
N LEU A 94 1.48 8.80 1.94
CA LEU A 94 0.91 10.13 1.76
C LEU A 94 -0.62 10.10 1.83
N LEU A 95 -1.25 9.16 1.10
CA LEU A 95 -2.70 9.02 1.14
C LEU A 95 -3.19 8.52 2.50
N GLY A 96 -2.50 7.57 3.14
CA GLY A 96 -2.82 7.10 4.48
C GLY A 96 -2.77 8.22 5.53
N PHE A 97 -1.79 9.12 5.43
CA PHE A 97 -1.70 10.31 6.26
C PHE A 97 -2.82 11.31 5.95
N ILE A 98 -3.09 11.61 4.68
CA ILE A 98 -4.18 12.51 4.30
C ILE A 98 -5.52 11.99 4.83
N LEU A 99 -5.79 10.69 4.67
CA LEU A 99 -7.01 10.05 5.17
C LEU A 99 -7.10 10.10 6.70
N SER A 100 -5.99 9.97 7.44
CA SER A 100 -6.04 10.12 8.91
C SER A 100 -6.43 11.55 9.34
N LYS A 101 -6.10 12.57 8.53
CA LYS A 101 -6.53 13.96 8.76
C LYS A 101 -7.96 14.21 8.33
N VAL A 102 -8.39 13.70 7.18
CA VAL A 102 -9.77 13.85 6.68
C VAL A 102 -10.77 13.16 7.62
N PHE A 103 -10.41 11.99 8.15
CA PHE A 103 -11.24 11.19 9.05
C PHE A 103 -10.77 11.26 10.51
N ALA A 104 -10.31 12.43 10.97
CA ALA A 104 -9.69 12.61 12.29
C ALA A 104 -10.55 12.15 13.48
N ASN A 105 -11.89 12.23 13.37
CA ASN A 105 -12.83 11.81 14.42
C ASN A 105 -13.28 10.34 14.29
N GLY A 106 -12.81 9.62 13.26
CA GLY A 106 -13.19 8.24 12.97
C GLY A 106 -12.06 7.25 13.28
N LYS A 107 -12.35 5.96 13.09
CA LYS A 107 -11.36 4.87 13.29
C LYS A 107 -10.10 5.05 12.43
N ILE A 108 -10.28 5.53 11.20
CA ILE A 108 -9.19 5.84 10.25
C ILE A 108 -8.30 6.96 10.78
N GLY A 109 -8.82 7.91 11.57
CA GLY A 109 -8.02 9.00 12.14
C GLY A 109 -6.86 8.52 13.03
N HIS A 110 -6.95 7.29 13.56
CA HIS A 110 -6.02 6.75 14.55
C HIS A 110 -5.15 5.60 14.03
N TRP A 111 -5.16 5.33 12.72
CA TRP A 111 -4.38 4.24 12.12
C TRP A 111 -2.95 4.62 11.72
N PHE A 112 -2.53 5.87 11.90
CA PHE A 112 -1.25 6.43 11.44
C PHE A 112 -0.48 6.95 12.65
#